data_AF-A0A6I9V7Q6-F1
#
_entry.id   AF-A0A6I9V7Q6-F1
#
_cell.length_a   1.000
_cell.length_b   1.000
_cell.length_c   1.000
_cell.angle_alpha   90.00
_cell.angle_beta   90.00
_cell.angle_gamma   90.00
#
_symmetry.space_group_name_H-M   'P 1'
#
loop_
_entity.id
_entity.type
_entity.pdbx_description
1 polymer ?
#
loop_
_entity_poly.entity_id
_entity_poly.type
_entity_poly.pdbx_seq_one_letter_code
_entity_poly.pdbx_strand_id
1 'polypeptide(L)'
;MHPFVEFAFIYYKWVHSSAYASIPPNAVIGGNDFEGDTIYVGRTFHNGDTLVAQVVPKKQIAFVSWRGEAIPKDHFEVLCGTNLIWRHCYDHVIPENAVVCGKTALGQPVYIGRGHYEGSLSVGKVSSVHRALFIPFKTAERRLESYEILVEQKRGEGWAVGDTTPPPPPPPIEDVKPPYPM
;
A
#
# COMPACT_ATOMS: atom_id res chain seq x y z
N MET A 1 16.27 -15.54 30.77
CA MET A 1 16.51 -15.00 29.43
C MET A 1 15.36 -15.50 28.55
N HIS A 2 14.29 -14.71 28.42
CA HIS A 2 13.11 -15.12 27.63
C HIS A 2 13.30 -14.65 26.19
N PRO A 3 13.19 -15.53 25.18
CA PRO A 3 13.14 -15.07 23.79
C PRO A 3 11.81 -14.33 23.61
N PHE A 4 11.89 -13.05 23.31
CA PHE A 4 10.76 -12.25 22.84
C PHE A 4 10.36 -12.87 21.48
N VAL A 5 9.31 -13.69 21.49
CA VAL A 5 8.68 -14.13 20.26
C VAL A 5 7.97 -12.90 19.71
N GLU A 6 8.60 -12.24 18.74
CA GLU A 6 7.98 -11.16 17.99
C GLU A 6 6.80 -11.78 17.23
N PHE A 7 5.61 -11.71 17.83
CA PHE A 7 4.38 -11.95 17.11
C PHE A 7 4.32 -10.88 16.03
N ALA A 8 4.65 -11.26 14.78
CA ALA A 8 4.32 -10.47 13.63
C ALA A 8 2.80 -10.28 13.65
N PHE A 9 2.34 -9.15 14.17
CA PHE A 9 0.94 -8.76 14.05
C PHE A 9 0.69 -8.57 12.57
N ILE A 10 0.04 -9.55 11.95
CA ILE A 10 -0.41 -9.45 10.56
C ILE A 10 -1.44 -8.32 10.52
N TYR A 11 -1.04 -7.13 10.06
CA TYR A 11 -1.88 -5.92 10.04
C TYR A 11 -2.96 -5.94 8.96
N TYR A 12 -2.87 -6.88 8.02
CA TYR A 12 -3.83 -7.08 6.95
C TYR A 12 -3.98 -8.55 6.58
N LYS A 13 -5.14 -8.94 6.07
CA LYS A 13 -5.42 -10.30 5.62
C LYS A 13 -6.13 -10.30 4.27
N TRP A 14 -6.05 -11.43 3.60
CA TRP A 14 -6.83 -11.71 2.40
C TRP A 14 -8.08 -12.50 2.79
N VAL A 15 -9.25 -12.01 2.39
CA VAL A 15 -10.53 -12.62 2.72
C VAL A 15 -11.19 -13.11 1.45
N HIS A 16 -11.45 -14.41 1.34
CA HIS A 16 -12.19 -14.99 0.22
C HIS A 16 -13.54 -14.30 0.05
N SER A 17 -13.86 -13.95 -1.18
CA SER A 17 -15.11 -13.29 -1.54
C SER A 17 -15.52 -13.64 -2.98
N SER A 18 -16.63 -13.08 -3.42
CA SER A 18 -17.09 -13.19 -4.79
C SER A 18 -17.76 -11.89 -5.24
N ALA A 19 -18.01 -11.79 -6.55
CA ALA A 19 -18.76 -10.73 -7.21
C ALA A 19 -20.09 -10.39 -6.54
N TYR A 20 -20.74 -11.38 -5.93
CA TYR A 20 -22.09 -11.28 -5.37
C TYR A 20 -22.10 -11.12 -3.85
N ALA A 21 -20.94 -11.24 -3.20
CA ALA A 21 -20.83 -11.11 -1.75
C ALA A 21 -20.72 -9.64 -1.33
N SER A 22 -21.17 -9.33 -0.11
CA SER A 22 -20.91 -8.03 0.50
C SER A 22 -19.41 -7.82 0.73
N ILE A 23 -18.97 -6.57 0.64
CA ILE A 23 -17.57 -6.22 0.92
C ILE A 23 -17.26 -6.46 2.40
N PRO A 24 -16.16 -7.18 2.72
CA PRO A 24 -15.78 -7.43 4.10
C PRO A 24 -15.36 -6.14 4.83
N PRO A 25 -15.51 -6.08 6.17
CA PRO A 25 -15.02 -4.96 6.97
C PRO A 25 -13.53 -4.70 6.77
N ASN A 26 -13.14 -3.42 6.85
CA ASN A 26 -11.76 -2.95 6.69
C ASN A 26 -11.15 -3.26 5.31
N ALA A 27 -11.97 -3.50 4.29
CA ALA A 27 -11.49 -3.65 2.91
C ALA A 27 -10.75 -2.38 2.45
N VAL A 28 -9.59 -2.58 1.82
CA VAL A 28 -8.74 -1.48 1.35
C VAL A 28 -9.33 -0.87 0.09
N ILE A 29 -9.66 0.43 0.17
CA ILE A 29 -10.09 1.21 -0.98
C ILE A 29 -8.90 1.48 -1.89
N GLY A 30 -9.05 1.06 -3.15
CA GLY A 30 -8.09 1.26 -4.22
C GLY A 30 -8.25 2.61 -4.92
N GLY A 31 -9.49 3.06 -5.08
CA GLY A 31 -9.84 4.29 -5.78
C GLY A 31 -11.29 4.26 -6.25
N ASN A 32 -11.54 4.80 -7.44
CA ASN A 32 -12.85 4.84 -8.06
C ASN A 32 -12.73 4.62 -9.58
N ASP A 33 -13.73 3.99 -10.17
CA ASP A 33 -13.79 3.85 -11.61
C ASP A 33 -14.25 5.15 -12.31
N PHE A 34 -14.37 5.11 -13.63
CA PHE A 34 -14.75 6.27 -14.45
C PHE A 34 -16.21 6.71 -14.27
N GLU A 35 -17.05 5.89 -13.63
CA GLU A 35 -18.44 6.22 -13.27
C GLU A 35 -18.55 6.69 -11.80
N GLY A 36 -17.43 6.73 -11.09
CA GLY A 36 -17.36 7.10 -9.67
C GLY A 36 -17.60 5.94 -8.71
N ASP A 37 -17.70 4.70 -9.20
CA ASP A 37 -17.93 3.53 -8.34
C ASP A 37 -16.66 3.15 -7.59
N THR A 38 -16.78 2.85 -6.30
CA THR A 38 -15.64 2.50 -5.46
C THR A 38 -14.95 1.23 -5.93
N ILE A 39 -13.63 1.31 -6.06
CA ILE A 39 -12.73 0.20 -6.34
C ILE A 39 -12.10 -0.28 -5.03
N TYR A 40 -12.10 -1.58 -4.80
CA TYR A 40 -11.36 -2.23 -3.71
C TYR A 40 -10.18 -3.04 -4.24
N VAL A 41 -9.16 -3.16 -3.40
CA VAL A 41 -7.99 -3.99 -3.68
C VAL A 41 -8.33 -5.45 -3.42
N GLY A 42 -8.22 -6.26 -4.45
CA GLY A 42 -8.31 -7.72 -4.34
C GLY A 42 -7.11 -8.42 -4.97
N ARG A 43 -7.15 -9.74 -4.93
CA ARG A 43 -6.28 -10.61 -5.71
C ARG A 43 -7.02 -11.84 -6.20
N THR A 44 -6.53 -12.46 -7.25
CA THR A 44 -7.01 -13.78 -7.67
C THR A 44 -5.93 -14.56 -8.41
N PHE A 45 -6.12 -15.88 -8.51
CA PHE A 45 -5.27 -16.73 -9.32
C PHE A 45 -5.73 -16.72 -10.78
N HIS A 46 -4.77 -16.57 -11.69
CA HIS A 46 -5.02 -16.64 -13.12
C HIS A 46 -3.77 -17.21 -13.81
N ASN A 47 -3.90 -18.39 -14.43
CA ASN A 47 -2.85 -19.03 -15.24
C ASN A 47 -1.47 -19.13 -14.57
N GLY A 48 -1.42 -19.53 -13.29
CA GLY A 48 -0.16 -19.67 -12.56
C GLY A 48 0.26 -18.43 -11.78
N ASP A 49 -0.35 -17.27 -12.06
CA ASP A 49 -0.04 -16.01 -11.39
C ASP A 49 -1.08 -15.65 -10.34
N THR A 50 -0.64 -15.12 -9.20
CA THR A 50 -1.51 -14.39 -8.26
C THR A 50 -1.46 -12.90 -8.60
N LEU A 51 -2.54 -12.38 -9.18
CA LEU A 51 -2.62 -11.03 -9.75
C LEU A 51 -3.49 -10.11 -8.90
N VAL A 52 -3.19 -8.81 -8.96
CA VAL A 52 -4.00 -7.75 -8.34
C VAL A 52 -5.34 -7.67 -9.06
N ALA A 53 -6.42 -7.75 -8.29
CA ALA A 53 -7.79 -7.63 -8.77
C ALA A 53 -8.36 -6.25 -8.40
N GLN A 54 -8.92 -5.58 -9.41
CA GLN A 54 -9.74 -4.40 -9.26
C GLN A 54 -11.17 -4.84 -9.01
N VAL A 55 -11.62 -4.80 -7.75
CA VAL A 55 -12.96 -5.24 -7.34
C VAL A 55 -13.94 -4.06 -7.38
N VAL A 56 -15.04 -4.19 -8.12
CA VAL A 56 -16.07 -3.14 -8.25
C VAL A 56 -17.43 -3.70 -7.80
N PRO A 57 -17.79 -3.54 -6.51
CA PRO A 57 -18.96 -4.21 -5.92
C PRO A 57 -20.29 -3.83 -6.58
N LYS A 58 -20.46 -2.55 -6.94
CA LYS A 58 -21.68 -2.06 -7.59
C LYS A 58 -21.92 -2.73 -8.96
N LYS A 59 -20.83 -3.11 -9.64
CA LYS A 59 -20.86 -3.83 -10.92
C LYS A 59 -20.82 -5.36 -10.76
N GLN A 60 -20.74 -5.84 -9.52
CA GLN A 60 -20.66 -7.26 -9.16
C GLN A 60 -19.59 -8.00 -9.97
N ILE A 61 -18.37 -7.45 -10.03
CA ILE A 61 -17.28 -8.05 -10.80
C ILE A 61 -15.93 -7.56 -10.29
N ALA A 62 -14.89 -8.35 -10.54
CA ALA A 62 -13.52 -7.90 -10.45
C ALA A 62 -12.79 -8.08 -11.79
N PHE A 63 -11.72 -7.31 -12.00
CA PHE A 63 -10.88 -7.43 -13.19
C PHE A 63 -9.42 -7.61 -12.80
N VAL A 64 -8.69 -8.44 -13.54
CA VAL A 64 -7.22 -8.54 -13.46
C VAL A 64 -6.60 -8.22 -14.81
N SER A 65 -5.42 -7.62 -14.81
CA SER A 65 -4.65 -7.41 -16.03
C SER A 65 -3.80 -8.63 -16.36
N TRP A 66 -3.93 -9.18 -17.57
CA TRP A 66 -3.09 -10.29 -18.02
C TRP A 66 -2.90 -10.25 -19.52
N ARG A 67 -1.63 -10.24 -19.96
CA ARG A 67 -1.20 -10.29 -21.36
C ARG A 67 -1.94 -9.30 -22.29
N GLY A 68 -2.06 -8.04 -21.89
CA GLY A 68 -2.72 -7.02 -22.70
C GLY A 68 -4.24 -6.90 -22.51
N GLU A 69 -4.86 -7.80 -21.74
CA GLU A 69 -6.33 -7.83 -21.55
C GLU A 69 -6.74 -7.53 -20.12
N ALA A 70 -7.97 -7.00 -19.97
CA ALA A 70 -8.68 -6.94 -18.69
C ALA A 70 -9.60 -8.15 -18.57
N ILE A 71 -9.27 -9.07 -17.67
CA ILE A 71 -9.97 -10.34 -17.54
C ILE A 71 -10.98 -10.28 -16.39
N PRO A 72 -12.28 -10.53 -16.64
CA PRO A 72 -13.30 -10.54 -15.61
C PRO A 72 -13.16 -11.73 -14.66
N LYS A 73 -13.50 -11.53 -13.39
CA LYS A 73 -13.35 -12.49 -12.30
C LYS A 73 -14.51 -12.38 -11.31
N ASP A 74 -15.18 -13.50 -11.09
CA ASP A 74 -16.28 -13.60 -10.11
C ASP A 74 -15.81 -14.08 -8.74
N HIS A 75 -14.62 -14.69 -8.66
CA HIS A 75 -14.02 -15.21 -7.43
C HIS A 75 -12.63 -14.62 -7.19
N PHE A 76 -12.42 -14.12 -5.98
CA PHE A 76 -11.21 -13.40 -5.59
C PHE A 76 -11.08 -13.37 -4.06
N GLU A 77 -9.98 -12.82 -3.59
CA GLU A 77 -9.81 -12.40 -2.20
C GLU A 77 -9.76 -10.88 -2.13
N VAL A 78 -10.32 -10.29 -1.08
CA VAL A 78 -10.26 -8.85 -0.81
C VAL A 78 -9.20 -8.58 0.26
N LEU A 79 -8.36 -7.58 0.02
CA LEU A 79 -7.39 -7.12 1.01
C LEU A 79 -8.11 -6.34 2.10
N CYS A 80 -7.99 -6.80 3.35
CA CYS A 80 -8.63 -6.18 4.51
C CYS A 80 -7.58 -5.89 5.59
N GLY A 81 -7.45 -4.65 6.05
CA GLY A 81 -6.44 -4.32 7.06
C GLY A 81 -6.32 -2.84 7.38
N THR A 82 -5.41 -2.54 8.29
CA THR A 82 -5.05 -1.18 8.71
C THR A 82 -3.55 -0.95 8.50
N ASN A 83 -3.08 0.28 8.72
CA ASN A 83 -1.67 0.68 8.53
C ASN A 83 -1.16 0.46 7.10
N LEU A 84 -2.04 0.60 6.11
CA LEU A 84 -1.69 0.56 4.70
C LEU A 84 -1.85 1.96 4.10
N ILE A 85 -0.80 2.44 3.44
CA ILE A 85 -0.79 3.77 2.83
C ILE A 85 -0.33 3.70 1.38
N TRP A 86 -0.86 4.58 0.56
CA TRP A 86 -0.42 4.77 -0.80
C TRP A 86 0.74 5.77 -0.83
N ARG A 87 1.84 5.41 -1.50
CA ARG A 87 2.99 6.29 -1.69
C ARG A 87 3.30 6.42 -3.16
N HIS A 88 3.57 7.64 -3.60
CA HIS A 88 4.06 7.87 -4.97
C HIS A 88 5.35 7.05 -5.20
N CYS A 89 5.39 6.31 -6.30
CA CYS A 89 6.55 5.54 -6.69
C CYS A 89 7.46 6.42 -7.56
N TYR A 90 8.68 6.70 -7.08
CA TYR A 90 9.67 7.48 -7.82
C TYR A 90 10.67 6.54 -8.51
N ASP A 91 11.01 6.84 -9.77
CA ASP A 91 11.95 6.08 -10.61
C ASP A 91 11.68 4.57 -10.71
N HIS A 92 10.45 4.15 -10.40
CA HIS A 92 10.03 2.75 -10.33
C HIS A 92 10.80 1.90 -9.30
N VAL A 93 11.36 2.54 -8.28
CA VAL A 93 12.00 1.85 -7.15
C VAL A 93 10.93 1.34 -6.19
N ILE A 94 10.85 0.02 -6.04
CA ILE A 94 9.87 -0.63 -5.17
C ILE A 94 10.35 -0.50 -3.71
N PRO A 95 9.57 0.13 -2.80
CA PRO A 95 9.91 0.21 -1.39
C PRO A 95 9.99 -1.19 -0.74
N GLU A 96 10.90 -1.37 0.23
CA GLU A 96 11.07 -2.64 0.94
C GLU A 96 9.79 -3.08 1.69
N ASN A 97 9.00 -2.12 2.16
CA ASN A 97 7.74 -2.33 2.85
C ASN A 97 6.52 -2.35 1.91
N ALA A 98 6.72 -2.56 0.61
CA ALA A 98 5.62 -2.69 -0.34
C ALA A 98 4.80 -3.97 -0.10
N VAL A 99 3.47 -3.83 -0.12
CA VAL A 99 2.57 -4.95 0.06
C VAL A 99 2.66 -5.89 -1.13
N VAL A 100 2.96 -7.16 -0.85
CA VAL A 100 3.01 -8.21 -1.86
C VAL A 100 1.61 -8.83 -2.03
N CYS A 101 1.07 -8.75 -3.24
CA CYS A 101 -0.18 -9.39 -3.63
C CYS A 101 -0.05 -10.91 -3.66
N GLY A 102 1.05 -11.38 -4.24
CA GLY A 102 1.38 -12.79 -4.41
C GLY A 102 2.60 -12.95 -5.30
N LYS A 103 2.64 -14.02 -6.08
CA LYS A 103 3.76 -14.31 -6.99
C LYS A 103 3.27 -14.71 -8.37
N THR A 104 4.10 -14.48 -9.38
CA THR A 104 3.90 -15.05 -10.72
C THR A 104 4.26 -16.54 -10.74
N ALA A 105 3.94 -17.23 -11.83
CA ALA A 105 4.34 -18.62 -12.08
C ALA A 105 5.86 -18.83 -12.04
N LEU A 106 6.65 -17.77 -12.30
CA LEU A 106 8.11 -17.77 -12.20
C LEU A 106 8.64 -17.40 -10.80
N GLY A 107 7.75 -17.29 -9.81
CA GLY A 107 8.10 -16.96 -8.43
C GLY A 107 8.41 -15.47 -8.19
N GLN A 108 8.21 -14.60 -9.19
CA GLN A 108 8.47 -13.16 -9.04
C GLN A 108 7.37 -12.50 -8.20
N PRO A 109 7.70 -11.59 -7.27
CA PRO A 109 6.71 -10.89 -6.47
C PRO A 109 5.82 -10.00 -7.33
N VAL A 110 4.52 -9.98 -7.01
CA VAL A 110 3.54 -9.07 -7.62
C VAL A 110 3.17 -8.03 -6.57
N TYR A 111 3.41 -6.76 -6.88
CA TYR A 111 3.09 -5.64 -5.99
C TYR A 111 1.81 -4.91 -6.43
N ILE A 112 1.22 -4.19 -5.49
CA ILE A 112 -0.06 -3.50 -5.66
C ILE A 112 0.21 -2.02 -5.91
N GLY A 113 -0.22 -1.52 -7.06
CA GLY A 113 -0.18 -0.09 -7.37
C GLY A 113 -1.54 0.44 -7.80
N ARG A 114 -1.64 1.77 -7.84
CA ARG A 114 -2.78 2.48 -8.42
C ARG A 114 -2.33 3.69 -9.23
N GLY A 115 -3.13 4.09 -10.21
CA GLY A 115 -2.83 5.25 -11.02
C GLY A 115 -4.08 5.84 -11.68
N HIS A 116 -3.96 7.11 -12.07
CA HIS A 116 -5.01 7.81 -12.80
C HIS A 116 -5.01 7.44 -14.28
N TYR A 117 -6.17 7.08 -14.82
CA TYR A 117 -6.34 6.83 -16.25
C TYR A 117 -7.81 7.06 -16.66
N GLU A 118 -8.03 7.89 -17.69
CA GLU A 118 -9.36 8.20 -18.25
C GLU A 118 -10.45 8.48 -17.18
N GLY A 119 -10.13 9.31 -16.17
CA GLY A 119 -11.08 9.70 -15.11
C GLY A 119 -11.26 8.67 -13.98
N SER A 120 -10.59 7.51 -14.05
CA SER A 120 -10.53 6.54 -12.97
C SER A 120 -9.24 6.67 -12.17
N LEU A 121 -9.28 6.33 -10.88
CA LEU A 121 -8.14 5.92 -10.07
C LEU A 121 -8.21 4.40 -9.88
N SER A 122 -7.46 3.66 -10.70
CA SER A 122 -7.56 2.20 -10.85
C SER A 122 -6.38 1.49 -10.21
N VAL A 123 -6.61 0.28 -9.69
CA VAL A 123 -5.56 -0.57 -9.08
C VAL A 123 -5.06 -1.62 -10.06
N GLY A 124 -3.83 -2.08 -9.89
CA GLY A 124 -3.24 -3.08 -10.77
C GLY A 124 -1.90 -3.61 -10.28
N LYS A 125 -1.27 -4.43 -11.11
CA LYS A 125 0.02 -5.08 -10.80
C LYS A 125 1.18 -4.15 -11.17
N VAL A 126 2.12 -3.96 -10.24
CA VAL A 126 3.37 -3.28 -10.53
C VAL A 126 4.42 -4.30 -10.94
N SER A 127 5.10 -4.04 -12.05
CA SER A 127 6.24 -4.82 -12.52
C SER A 127 7.53 -4.03 -12.34
N SER A 128 8.46 -4.56 -11.55
CA SER A 128 9.82 -4.03 -11.43
C SER A 128 10.60 -4.17 -12.74
N VAL A 129 10.41 -5.28 -13.46
CA VAL A 129 11.08 -5.57 -14.74
C VAL A 129 10.65 -4.58 -15.84
N HIS A 130 9.34 -4.35 -16.00
CA HIS A 130 8.82 -3.43 -17.01
C HIS A 130 8.74 -1.97 -16.53
N ARG A 131 9.13 -1.73 -15.26
CA ARG A 131 9.15 -0.41 -14.62
C ARG A 131 7.82 0.34 -14.84
N ALA A 132 6.71 -0.31 -14.48
CA ALA A 132 5.37 0.20 -14.77
C ALA A 132 4.30 -0.42 -13.88
N LEU A 133 3.16 0.28 -13.79
CA LEU A 133 1.89 -0.25 -13.32
C LEU A 133 1.07 -0.73 -14.52
N PHE A 134 0.43 -1.90 -14.39
CA PHE A 134 -0.54 -2.41 -15.35
C PHE A 134 -1.91 -2.51 -14.69
N ILE A 135 -2.87 -1.72 -15.17
CA ILE A 135 -4.26 -1.68 -14.68
C ILE A 135 -5.22 -2.33 -15.67
N PRO A 136 -6.31 -2.97 -15.21
CA PRO A 136 -7.39 -3.39 -16.08
C PRO A 136 -8.32 -2.19 -16.31
N PHE A 137 -8.60 -1.86 -17.56
CA PHE A 137 -9.51 -0.78 -17.89
C PHE A 137 -10.34 -1.12 -19.13
N LYS A 138 -11.67 -1.13 -18.96
CA LYS A 138 -12.62 -1.64 -19.96
C LYS A 138 -12.23 -3.09 -20.33
N THR A 139 -11.82 -3.33 -21.57
CA THR A 139 -11.44 -4.67 -22.07
C THR A 139 -9.92 -4.87 -22.16
N ALA A 140 -9.11 -3.86 -21.84
CA ALA A 140 -7.67 -3.87 -22.09
C ALA A 140 -6.84 -3.65 -20.81
N GLU A 141 -5.62 -4.18 -20.82
CA GLU A 141 -4.58 -3.80 -19.87
C GLU A 141 -3.94 -2.48 -20.31
N ARG A 142 -3.82 -1.53 -19.38
CA ARG A 142 -3.16 -0.23 -19.63
C ARG A 142 -1.88 -0.14 -18.81
N ARG A 143 -0.81 0.29 -19.47
CA ARG A 143 0.49 0.55 -18.85
C ARG A 143 0.57 2.01 -18.42
N LEU A 144 0.89 2.24 -17.15
CA LEU A 144 1.10 3.57 -16.57
C LEU A 144 2.52 3.70 -16.02
N GLU A 145 3.13 4.87 -16.22
CA GLU A 145 4.47 5.19 -15.74
C GLU A 145 4.44 5.91 -14.38
N SER A 146 3.48 6.80 -14.19
CA SER A 146 3.24 7.45 -12.90
C SER A 146 2.18 6.67 -12.13
N TYR A 147 2.52 6.27 -10.90
CA TYR A 147 1.65 5.49 -10.03
C TYR A 147 2.05 5.62 -8.57
N GLU A 148 1.10 5.30 -7.70
CA GLU A 148 1.35 5.04 -6.29
C GLU A 148 1.46 3.53 -6.04
N ILE A 149 2.25 3.16 -5.05
CA ILE A 149 2.40 1.78 -4.57
C ILE A 149 1.86 1.67 -3.14
N LEU A 150 1.16 0.57 -2.87
CA LEU A 150 0.65 0.29 -1.53
C LEU A 150 1.77 -0.24 -0.65
N VAL A 151 1.96 0.39 0.51
CA VAL A 151 3.00 0.00 1.48
C VAL A 151 2.43 -0.17 2.88
N GLU A 152 3.09 -1.00 3.67
CA GLU A 152 2.84 -1.09 5.11
C GLU A 152 3.48 0.10 5.81
N GLN A 153 2.67 0.92 6.48
CA GLN A 153 3.17 1.92 7.39
C GLN A 153 3.67 1.19 8.64
N LYS A 154 4.99 1.00 8.75
CA LYS A 154 5.59 0.71 10.05
C LYS A 154 5.15 1.83 10.95
N ARG A 155 4.47 1.49 12.05
CA ARG A 155 4.29 2.43 13.16
C ARG A 155 5.72 2.89 13.41
N GLY A 156 6.00 4.17 13.21
CA GLY A 156 7.20 4.72 13.79
C GLY A 156 7.15 4.22 15.23
N GLU A 157 8.24 3.66 15.72
CA GLU A 157 8.63 4.03 17.06
C GLU A 157 8.55 5.55 17.00
N GLY A 158 7.38 6.11 17.34
CA GLY A 158 7.27 7.51 17.64
C GLY A 158 8.43 7.68 18.56
N TRP A 159 9.32 8.63 18.23
CA TRP A 159 10.26 9.17 19.18
C TRP A 159 9.58 9.00 20.53
N ALA A 160 10.03 8.05 21.34
CA ALA A 160 9.75 8.21 22.74
C ALA A 160 10.35 9.59 22.94
N VAL A 161 9.52 10.59 23.25
CA VAL A 161 10.04 11.77 23.91
C VAL A 161 10.65 11.14 25.15
N GLY A 162 11.93 10.76 25.09
CA GLY A 162 12.68 10.42 26.26
C GLY A 162 12.53 11.67 27.09
N ASP A 163 11.83 11.53 28.21
CA ASP A 163 11.46 12.57 29.16
C ASP A 163 12.16 13.90 28.84
N THR A 164 11.50 14.79 28.09
CA THR A 164 12.01 16.15 27.91
C THR A 164 11.76 16.90 29.20
N THR A 165 12.53 16.55 30.22
CA THR A 165 12.88 17.51 31.25
C THR A 165 13.67 18.60 30.53
N PRO A 166 13.18 19.86 30.50
CA PRO A 166 13.96 20.93 29.90
C PRO A 166 15.31 21.01 30.63
N PRO A 167 16.41 21.31 29.92
CA PRO A 167 17.70 21.47 30.57
C PRO A 167 17.58 22.51 31.69
N PRO A 168 18.25 22.31 32.84
CA PRO A 168 18.23 23.28 33.92
C PRO A 168 18.71 24.64 33.40
N PRO A 169 18.15 25.76 33.89
CA PRO A 169 18.58 27.09 33.48
C PRO A 169 20.09 27.26 33.74
N PRO A 170 20.81 28.01 32.88
CA PRO A 170 22.22 28.29 33.10
C PRO A 170 22.44 28.93 34.48
N PRO A 171 23.56 28.62 35.16
CA PRO A 171 23.87 29.23 36.44
C PRO A 171 23.91 30.76 36.31
N PRO A 172 23.49 31.52 37.34
CA PRO A 172 23.62 32.97 37.35
C PRO A 172 25.06 33.35 37.03
N ILE A 173 25.25 34.27 36.07
CA ILE A 173 26.55 34.88 35.83
C ILE A 173 26.89 35.64 37.11
N GLU A 174 27.89 35.18 37.86
CA GLU A 174 28.43 35.95 38.97
C GLU A 174 29.01 37.25 38.42
N ASP A 175 28.43 38.37 38.83
CA ASP A 175 28.98 39.69 38.59
C ASP A 175 30.34 39.78 39.29
N VAL A 176 31.41 39.46 38.57
CA VAL A 176 32.78 39.74 39.03
C VAL A 176 32.93 41.25 39.06
N LYS A 177 32.69 41.85 40.24
CA LYS A 177 33.05 43.24 40.51
C LYS A 177 34.55 43.41 40.22
N PRO A 178 34.95 44.34 39.35
CA PRO A 178 36.37 44.62 39.16
C PRO A 178 36.97 45.06 40.50
N PRO A 179 38.20 44.64 40.83
CA PRO A 179 38.85 45.10 42.04
C PRO A 179 39.00 46.63 41.99
N TYR A 180 38.60 47.30 43.07
CA TYR A 180 38.80 48.74 43.21
C TYR A 180 40.30 49.07 43.08
N PRO A 181 40.68 50.13 42.36
CA PRO A 181 42.07 50.59 42.36
C PRO A 181 42.44 51.11 43.75
N MET A 182 43.61 50.68 44.26
CA MET A 182 44.27 51.25 45.45
C MET A 182 44.81 52.65 45.17
#